data_AF-A0A1Z1M1D1-F1
#
_entry.id   AF-A0A1Z1M1D1-F1
#
_cell.length_a   1.000
_cell.length_b   1.000
_cell.length_c   1.000
_cell.angle_alpha   90.00
_cell.angle_beta   90.00
_cell.angle_gamma   90.00
#
_symmetry.space_group_name_H-M   'P 1'
#
loop_
_entity.id
_entity.type
_entity.pdbx_description
1 polymer ?
#
loop_
_entity_poly.entity_id
_entity_poly.type
_entity_poly.pdbx_seq_one_letter_code
_entity_poly.pdbx_strand_id
1 'polypeptide(L)' 'MAVPKKKTSKSKSRKSHWYKKANLARQKSLSLAMSLLSNNSVSFVYNKSIIDLDG' A
#
# COMPACT_ATOMS: atom_id res chain seq x y z
N MET A 1 -28.40 6.37 -20.93
CA MET A 1 -27.00 6.19 -20.45
C MET A 1 -26.12 5.82 -21.63
N ALA A 2 -24.92 6.40 -21.74
CA ALA A 2 -24.00 6.01 -22.81
C ALA A 2 -23.41 4.62 -22.52
N VAL A 3 -23.49 3.72 -23.51
CA VAL A 3 -22.89 2.38 -23.43
C VAL A 3 -21.67 2.29 -24.35
N PRO A 4 -20.60 1.61 -23.92
CA PRO A 4 -19.42 1.47 -24.76
C PRO A 4 -19.74 0.59 -25.97
N LYS A 5 -19.62 1.16 -27.17
CA LYS A 5 -19.90 0.43 -28.41
C LYS A 5 -18.90 -0.70 -28.68
N LYS A 6 -17.67 -0.59 -28.14
CA LYS A 6 -16.57 -1.53 -28.33
C LYS A 6 -15.79 -1.72 -27.04
N LYS A 7 -15.18 -2.88 -26.89
CA LYS A 7 -14.29 -3.20 -25.76
C LYS A 7 -13.00 -2.38 -25.83
N THR A 8 -12.48 -2.01 -24.66
CA THR A 8 -11.15 -1.40 -24.54
C THR A 8 -10.07 -2.44 -24.87
N SER A 9 -9.06 -2.05 -25.65
CA SER A 9 -7.92 -2.93 -25.94
C SER A 9 -7.05 -3.14 -24.69
N LYS A 10 -6.28 -4.24 -24.66
CA LYS A 10 -5.36 -4.54 -23.53
C LYS A 10 -4.36 -3.42 -23.30
N SER A 11 -3.80 -2.84 -24.36
CA SER A 11 -2.84 -1.72 -24.28
C SER A 11 -3.43 -0.44 -23.69
N LYS A 12 -4.73 -0.21 -23.90
CA LYS A 12 -5.46 0.95 -23.35
C LYS A 12 -6.04 0.68 -21.96
N SER A 13 -5.86 -0.54 -21.43
CA SER A 13 -6.24 -0.86 -20.06
C SER A 13 -5.46 0.01 -19.08
N ARG A 14 -6.16 0.71 -18.20
CA ARG A 14 -5.58 1.61 -17.20
C ARG A 14 -5.00 0.86 -15.98
N LYS A 15 -4.80 -0.46 -16.07
CA LYS A 15 -4.34 -1.33 -14.97
C LYS A 15 -3.00 -0.88 -14.36
N SER A 16 -2.09 -0.36 -15.17
CA SER A 16 -0.80 0.19 -14.70
C SER A 16 -0.95 1.29 -13.64
N HIS A 17 -2.01 2.09 -13.71
CA HIS A 17 -2.25 3.16 -12.75
C HIS A 17 -2.61 2.60 -11.38
N TRP A 18 -3.37 1.50 -11.32
CA TRP A 18 -3.67 0.79 -10.08
C TRP A 18 -2.40 0.22 -9.45
N TYR A 19 -1.54 -0.41 -10.25
CA TYR A 19 -0.26 -0.91 -9.76
C TYR A 19 0.67 0.21 -9.27
N LYS A 20 0.67 1.37 -9.95
CA LYS A 20 1.46 2.53 -9.50
C LYS A 20 1.02 3.01 -8.11
N LYS A 21 -0.29 3.05 -7.83
CA LYS A 21 -0.82 3.40 -6.50
C LYS A 21 -0.38 2.38 -5.45
N ALA A 22 -0.46 1.09 -5.75
CA ALA A 22 -0.02 0.02 -4.85
C ALA A 22 1.49 0.10 -4.55
N ASN A 23 2.31 0.38 -5.57
CA ASN A 23 3.76 0.54 -5.39
C ASN A 23 4.10 1.72 -4.46
N LEU A 24 3.40 2.84 -4.57
CA LEU A 24 3.58 3.99 -3.68
C LEU A 24 3.20 3.63 -2.24
N ALA A 25 2.08 2.94 -2.03
CA ALA A 25 1.66 2.47 -0.71
C ALA A 25 2.70 1.52 -0.10
N ARG A 26 3.20 0.55 -0.89
CA ARG A 26 4.24 -0.39 -0.48
C ARG A 26 5.51 0.30 0.01
N GLN A 27 6.00 1.30 -0.72
CA GLN A 27 7.21 2.03 -0.35
C GLN A 27 7.06 2.75 1.00
N LYS A 28 5.91 3.40 1.22
CA LYS A 28 5.61 4.08 2.49
C LYS A 28 5.53 3.08 3.66
N SER A 29 4.81 1.97 3.47
CA SER A 29 4.70 0.94 4.50
C SER A 29 6.04 0.32 4.87
N LEU A 30 6.91 0.07 3.89
CA LEU A 30 8.26 -0.45 4.14
C LEU A 30 9.09 0.53 4.95
N SER A 31 9.15 1.80 4.54
CA SER A 31 9.88 2.84 5.27
C SER A 31 9.40 2.96 6.71
N LEU A 32 8.08 2.89 6.93
CA LEU A 32 7.50 2.92 8.26
C LEU A 32 7.94 1.70 9.09
N ALA A 33 7.83 0.49 8.53
CA ALA A 33 8.25 -0.73 9.23
C ALA A 33 9.72 -0.70 9.66
N MET A 34 10.63 -0.27 8.77
CA MET A 34 12.06 -0.15 9.10
C MET A 34 12.31 0.90 10.19
N SER A 35 11.56 2.01 10.18
CA SER A 35 11.65 3.03 11.23
C SER A 35 11.20 2.48 12.59
N LEU A 36 10.20 1.60 12.62
CA LEU A 36 9.71 0.99 13.85
C LEU A 36 10.68 -0.06 14.39
N LEU A 37 11.26 -0.88 13.51
CA LEU A 37 12.26 -1.88 13.91
C LEU A 37 13.53 -1.28 14.51
N SER A 38 13.93 -0.09 14.06
CA SER A 38 15.11 0.60 14.59
C SER A 38 14.88 1.32 15.92
N ASN A 39 13.66 1.29 16.49
CA ASN A 39 13.26 1.96 17.74
C ASN A 39 13.53 3.49 17.80
N ASN A 40 13.87 4.12 16.68
CA ASN A 40 14.13 5.56 16.58
C ASN A 40 12.90 6.37 16.13
N SER A 41 11.73 5.74 16.04
CA SER A 41 10.49 6.42 15.63
C SER A 41 9.98 7.35 16.73
N VAL A 42 10.00 8.66 16.48
CA VAL A 42 9.61 9.68 17.48
C VAL A 42 8.11 10.01 17.46
N SER A 43 7.45 9.86 16.30
CA SER A 43 6.06 10.33 16.09
C SER A 43 5.02 9.23 15.92
N PHE A 44 5.43 7.98 15.80
CA PHE A 44 4.52 6.85 15.58
C PHE A 44 4.59 5.87 16.76
N VAL A 45 3.48 5.69 17.45
CA VAL A 45 3.36 4.74 18.57
C VAL A 45 2.79 3.44 18.03
N TYR A 46 3.58 2.38 18.08
CA TYR A 46 3.14 1.01 17.80
C TYR A 46 2.94 0.27 19.11
N ASN A 47 1.71 -0.13 19.42
CA ASN A 47 1.42 -0.82 20.67
C ASN A 47 1.88 -2.29 20.58
N LYS A 48 3.07 -2.57 21.10
CA LYS A 48 3.69 -3.89 21.03
C LYS A 48 3.00 -4.94 21.93
N SER A 49 2.34 -4.51 23.00
CA SER A 49 1.73 -5.45 23.97
C SER A 49 0.54 -6.24 23.44
N ILE A 50 -0.04 -5.84 22.30
CA ILE A 50 -1.14 -6.57 21.65
C ILE A 50 -0.61 -7.81 20.91
N ILE A 51 0.64 -7.79 20.45
CA ILE A 51 1.22 -8.88 19.64
C ILE A 51 1.74 -10.01 20.52
N ASP A 52 2.20 -9.67 21.72
CA ASP A 52 2.72 -10.65 22.69
C ASP A 52 1.59 -11.44 23.38
N LEU A 53 0.31 -11.14 23.09
CA LEU A 53 -0.87 -11.85 23.60
C LEU A 53 -1.42 -12.92 22.63
N ASP A 54 -0.95 -12.94 21.38
CA ASP A 54 -1.32 -13.91 20.34
C ASP A 54 -0.20 -14.95 20.07
N GLY A 55 0.73 -15.12 21.03
CA GLY A 55 1.86 -16.05 20.97
C GLY A 55 1.95 -16.96 22.19
#